data_AF-A0A3M7KU23-F1
#
_entry.id   AF-A0A3M7KU23-F1
#
_cell.length_a   1.000
_cell.length_b   1.000
_cell.length_c   1.000
_cell.angle_alpha   90.00
_cell.angle_beta   90.00
_cell.angle_gamma   90.00
#
_symmetry.space_group_name_H-M   'P 1'
#
loop_
_entity.id
_entity.type
_entity.pdbx_description
1 polymer ?
#
loop_
_entity_poly.entity_id
_entity_poly.type
_entity_poly.pdbx_seq_one_letter_code
_entity_poly.pdbx_strand_id
1 'polypeptide(L)'
;MTSLMYHNLTSCFDQVGILDVCCGDPFGQQILAAALPTEGEESVSDELNAPEYSTDEFRMFQFKVERCGKRCVHDWRCCPFAHPTENARRRDPRLVEYLPVPCPDYKRGICLRGDACPYSHGVYECWLHPAKYRTQLCKEGPACRRPVCFFAHAVRDLRQPTHTPGEGSGPRAML
;
A
#
# COMPACT_ATOMS: atom_id res chain seq x y z
N MET A 1 36.28 33.30 27.12
CA MET A 1 36.04 34.60 26.46
C MET A 1 36.05 34.31 24.97
N THR A 2 34.86 34.08 24.37
CA THR A 2 34.25 34.95 23.32
C THR A 2 35.19 35.12 22.12
N SER A 3 34.84 34.96 20.85
CA SER A 3 33.62 34.82 20.05
C SER A 3 34.13 34.89 18.58
N LEU A 4 33.22 34.79 17.60
CA LEU A 4 33.38 34.95 16.13
C LEU A 4 33.33 33.60 15.38
N MET A 5 32.15 33.05 15.08
CA MET A 5 31.13 33.47 14.08
C MET A 5 31.53 33.12 12.63
N TYR A 6 31.08 31.96 12.16
CA TYR A 6 30.66 31.74 10.77
C TYR A 6 29.45 30.79 10.75
N HIS A 7 28.27 31.39 10.80
CA HIS A 7 26.95 30.87 10.42
C HIS A 7 26.44 31.87 9.36
N ASN A 8 25.54 31.60 8.41
CA ASN A 8 24.66 30.49 8.12
C ASN A 8 24.23 30.71 6.65
N LEU A 9 24.17 29.65 5.83
CA LEU A 9 23.48 29.72 4.56
C LEU A 9 21.98 29.49 4.80
N THR A 10 21.20 30.40 4.25
CA THR A 10 19.75 30.52 4.30
C THR A 10 19.04 29.21 3.94
N SER A 11 18.35 28.60 4.92
CA SER A 11 17.35 27.56 4.70
C SER A 11 16.01 28.07 5.21
N CYS A 12 15.19 28.57 4.29
CA CYS A 12 13.75 28.67 4.49
C CYS A 12 13.19 27.26 4.68
N PHE A 13 12.55 26.97 5.80
CA PHE A 13 11.12 26.64 5.83
C PHE A 13 10.69 26.49 7.29
N ASP A 14 9.76 27.37 7.64
CA ASP A 14 9.30 27.63 8.98
C ASP A 14 8.31 26.56 9.49
N GLN A 15 8.42 26.31 10.79
CA GLN A 15 7.40 25.91 11.75
C GLN A 15 6.12 25.21 11.25
N VAL A 16 6.04 23.90 11.53
CA VAL A 16 4.86 23.31 12.17
C VAL A 16 5.31 22.19 13.10
N GLY A 17 5.38 22.48 14.40
CA GLY A 17 5.33 21.47 15.43
C GLY A 17 3.88 21.01 15.59
N ILE A 18 3.59 19.76 15.22
CA ILE A 18 2.46 19.02 15.75
C ILE A 18 2.98 17.63 16.10
N LEU A 19 2.78 17.30 17.37
CA LEU A 19 3.28 16.15 18.09
C LEU A 19 2.96 14.83 17.37
N ASP A 20 3.98 13.99 17.35
CA ASP A 20 3.87 12.54 17.24
C ASP A 20 2.75 12.00 18.14
N VAL A 21 1.76 11.37 17.53
CA VAL A 21 0.96 10.32 18.19
C VAL A 21 0.95 9.12 17.25
N CYS A 22 2.05 8.39 17.24
CA CYS A 22 2.01 6.97 16.95
C CYS A 22 1.70 6.26 18.26
N CYS A 23 0.53 5.65 18.39
CA CYS A 23 0.28 4.50 19.29
C CYS A 23 -0.99 3.79 18.83
N GLY A 24 -0.86 2.52 18.45
CA GLY A 24 -1.98 1.58 18.53
C GLY A 24 -2.09 1.08 19.97
N ASP A 25 -3.31 0.97 20.50
CA ASP A 25 -3.88 -0.25 21.11
C ASP A 25 -5.28 0.06 21.71
N PRO A 26 -6.09 -0.98 22.06
CA PRO A 26 -7.54 -0.96 22.04
C PRO A 26 -8.19 -0.61 23.39
N PHE A 27 -9.49 -0.28 23.34
CA PHE A 27 -10.41 -0.06 24.47
C PHE A 27 -10.20 1.20 25.33
N GLY A 28 -11.18 2.12 25.27
CA GLY A 28 -11.28 3.26 26.18
C GLY A 28 -12.35 4.27 25.76
N GLN A 29 -13.46 4.27 26.48
CA GLN A 29 -14.71 4.99 26.22
C GLN A 29 -14.65 6.54 26.38
N GLN A 30 -15.52 7.17 25.58
CA GLN A 30 -16.36 8.35 25.86
C GLN A 30 -15.68 9.71 26.17
N ILE A 31 -15.76 10.64 25.20
CA ILE A 31 -16.06 12.05 25.47
C ILE A 31 -17.05 12.56 24.40
N LEU A 32 -18.18 13.10 24.88
CA LEU A 32 -19.24 13.73 24.11
C LEU A 32 -18.82 15.17 23.78
N ALA A 33 -18.71 15.50 22.49
CA ALA A 33 -18.75 16.87 22.02
C ALA A 33 -19.70 16.94 20.82
N ALA A 34 -20.81 17.65 21.01
CA ALA A 34 -21.80 17.91 19.98
C ALA A 34 -21.23 18.88 18.93
N ALA A 35 -21.26 18.49 17.66
CA ALA A 35 -21.12 19.36 16.51
C ALA A 35 -22.07 18.90 15.40
N LEU A 36 -22.65 19.88 14.72
CA LEU A 36 -23.80 19.87 13.81
C LEU A 36 -23.70 18.91 12.60
N PRO A 37 -24.83 18.51 11.98
CA PRO A 37 -24.84 17.61 10.84
C PRO A 37 -24.34 18.35 9.59
N THR A 38 -23.24 17.89 9.01
CA THR A 38 -22.86 18.25 7.64
C THR A 38 -23.35 17.15 6.72
N GLU A 39 -24.35 17.51 5.92
CA GLU A 39 -24.87 16.80 4.76
C GLU A 39 -23.73 16.11 3.97
N GLY A 40 -23.80 14.78 3.84
CA GLY A 40 -22.85 13.99 3.04
C GLY A 40 -22.27 12.79 3.78
N GLU A 41 -23.11 11.86 4.25
CA GLU A 41 -22.68 10.49 4.54
C GLU A 41 -22.38 9.74 3.21
N GLU A 42 -21.38 10.19 2.46
CA GLU A 42 -20.78 9.35 1.42
C GLU A 42 -19.93 8.30 2.13
N SER A 43 -20.23 7.03 1.87
CA SER A 43 -19.64 5.94 2.62
C SER A 43 -18.14 5.86 2.31
N VAL A 44 -17.32 5.80 3.36
CA VAL A 44 -15.84 5.76 3.29
C VAL A 44 -15.32 4.56 2.45
N SER A 45 -16.18 3.58 2.15
CA SER A 45 -15.90 2.45 1.26
C SER A 45 -16.01 2.75 -0.24
N ASP A 46 -16.63 3.86 -0.64
CA ASP A 46 -16.90 4.17 -2.05
C ASP A 46 -15.65 4.64 -2.79
N GLU A 47 -14.69 5.24 -2.09
CA GLU A 47 -13.51 5.82 -2.72
C GLU A 47 -12.65 4.76 -3.43
N LEU A 48 -12.44 3.57 -2.86
CA LEU A 48 -11.67 2.51 -3.54
C LEU A 48 -12.37 1.91 -4.77
N ASN A 49 -13.68 2.08 -4.88
CA ASN A 49 -14.49 1.57 -5.97
C ASN A 49 -14.70 2.60 -7.08
N ALA A 50 -14.22 3.84 -6.90
CA ALA A 50 -14.28 4.85 -7.93
C ALA A 50 -13.61 4.33 -9.22
N PRO A 51 -14.21 4.59 -10.41
CA PRO A 51 -13.76 4.01 -11.68
C PRO A 51 -12.25 4.17 -11.93
N GLU A 52 -11.69 5.32 -11.58
CA GLU A 52 -10.27 5.65 -11.73
C GLU A 52 -9.34 4.70 -10.96
N TYR A 53 -9.76 4.23 -9.77
CA TYR A 53 -8.97 3.35 -8.91
C TYR A 53 -9.28 1.86 -9.12
N SER A 54 -10.29 1.57 -9.93
CA SER A 54 -10.76 0.20 -10.21
C SER A 54 -10.02 -0.49 -11.36
N THR A 55 -9.27 0.26 -12.18
CA THR A 55 -8.58 -0.26 -13.36
C THR A 55 -7.40 -1.17 -13.02
N ASP A 56 -7.12 -2.16 -13.88
CA ASP A 56 -5.98 -3.06 -13.70
C ASP A 56 -4.64 -2.30 -13.66
N GLU A 57 -4.49 -1.28 -14.52
CA GLU A 57 -3.30 -0.43 -14.57
C GLU A 57 -3.06 0.28 -13.22
N PHE A 58 -4.10 0.92 -12.68
CA PHE A 58 -4.00 1.58 -11.38
C PHE A 58 -3.70 0.57 -10.27
N ARG A 59 -4.42 -0.55 -10.22
CA ARG A 59 -4.24 -1.61 -9.21
C ARG A 59 -2.83 -2.19 -9.24
N MET A 60 -2.25 -2.41 -10.41
CA MET A 60 -0.91 -2.99 -10.54
C MET A 60 0.20 -1.98 -10.27
N PHE A 61 0.08 -0.74 -10.73
CA PHE A 61 1.24 0.18 -10.79
C PHE A 61 1.15 1.41 -9.88
N GLN A 62 -0.03 1.76 -9.35
CA GLN A 62 -0.22 3.00 -8.61
C GLN A 62 -0.80 2.79 -7.21
N PHE A 63 -1.67 1.79 -7.03
CA PHE A 63 -2.29 1.49 -5.75
C PHE A 63 -1.24 1.24 -4.67
N LYS A 64 -1.24 2.09 -3.64
CA LYS A 64 -0.31 2.12 -2.51
C LYS A 64 1.17 2.33 -2.88
N VAL A 65 1.45 2.87 -4.07
CA VAL A 65 2.82 3.20 -4.50
C VAL A 65 3.18 4.63 -4.11
N GLU A 66 2.39 5.60 -4.57
CA GLU A 66 2.60 7.02 -4.27
C GLU A 66 2.06 7.38 -2.90
N ARG A 67 2.68 8.37 -2.23
CA ARG A 67 2.23 8.84 -0.92
C ARG A 67 0.89 9.58 -1.03
N CYS A 68 0.02 9.38 -0.04
CA CYS A 68 -1.23 10.11 0.07
C CYS A 68 -0.97 11.62 0.21
N GLY A 69 -1.58 12.41 -0.69
CA GLY A 69 -1.49 13.88 -0.68
C GLY A 69 -2.60 14.58 0.11
N LYS A 70 -3.57 13.84 0.66
CA LYS A 70 -4.68 14.43 1.42
C LYS A 70 -4.15 15.05 2.71
N ARG A 71 -4.60 16.27 3.01
CA ARG A 71 -4.23 17.03 4.20
C ARG A 71 -5.24 16.90 5.34
N CYS A 72 -6.18 15.96 5.23
CA CYS A 72 -7.21 15.67 6.23
C CYS A 72 -7.06 14.24 6.77
N VAL A 73 -7.59 14.01 7.98
CA VAL A 73 -7.68 12.67 8.56
C VAL A 73 -8.71 11.85 7.77
N HIS A 74 -8.32 10.64 7.37
CA HIS A 74 -9.17 9.69 6.68
C HIS A 74 -8.67 8.26 6.95
N ASP A 75 -9.50 7.25 6.65
CA ASP A 75 -9.09 5.86 6.81
C ASP A 75 -8.05 5.48 5.76
N TRP A 76 -6.81 5.26 6.20
CA TRP A 76 -5.71 4.83 5.35
C TRP A 76 -5.98 3.48 4.67
N ARG A 77 -6.84 2.63 5.26
CA ARG A 77 -7.20 1.32 4.67
C ARG A 77 -8.05 1.46 3.42
N CYS A 78 -8.83 2.53 3.34
CA CYS A 78 -9.66 2.90 2.19
C CYS A 78 -8.95 3.90 1.26
N CYS A 79 -7.81 4.46 1.66
CA CYS A 79 -7.04 5.33 0.79
C CYS A 79 -6.29 4.50 -0.27
N PRO A 80 -6.40 4.82 -1.58
CA PRO A 80 -5.66 4.11 -2.61
C PRO A 80 -4.15 4.45 -2.62
N PHE A 81 -3.72 5.43 -1.83
CA PHE A 81 -2.34 5.90 -1.75
C PHE A 81 -1.65 5.49 -0.44
N ALA A 82 -0.32 5.52 -0.44
CA ALA A 82 0.51 5.05 0.66
C ALA A 82 0.55 6.04 1.84
N HIS A 83 0.41 5.54 3.06
CA HIS A 83 0.61 6.30 4.29
C HIS A 83 1.95 5.99 4.96
N PRO A 84 2.48 6.90 5.80
CA PRO A 84 3.61 6.56 6.66
C PRO A 84 3.26 5.34 7.54
N THR A 85 4.28 4.51 7.81
CA THR A 85 4.22 3.37 8.74
C THR A 85 3.18 2.27 8.47
N GLU A 86 2.39 2.36 7.39
CA GLU A 86 1.47 1.28 7.00
C GLU A 86 2.23 0.13 6.30
N ASN A 87 1.77 -1.10 6.53
CA ASN A 87 2.27 -2.29 5.83
C ASN A 87 1.68 -2.47 4.41
N ALA A 88 0.89 -1.50 3.94
CA ALA A 88 0.26 -1.53 2.64
C ALA A 88 1.07 -0.82 1.55
N ARG A 89 2.08 0.00 1.90
CA ARG A 89 2.98 0.64 0.93
C ARG A 89 3.60 -0.41 0.01
N ARG A 90 3.66 -0.09 -1.28
CA ARG A 90 4.29 -0.89 -2.32
C ARG A 90 5.40 -0.12 -3.02
N ARG A 91 6.36 -0.86 -3.52
CA ARG A 91 7.34 -0.39 -4.51
C ARG A 91 6.73 -0.48 -5.90
N ASP A 92 6.99 0.54 -6.72
CA ASP A 92 6.57 0.55 -8.12
C ASP A 92 7.33 -0.54 -8.89
N PRO A 93 6.64 -1.58 -9.41
CA PRO A 93 7.30 -2.65 -10.15
C PRO A 93 7.91 -2.19 -11.49
N ARG A 94 7.63 -0.95 -11.94
CA ARG A 94 8.27 -0.33 -13.11
C ARG A 94 9.63 0.30 -12.79
N LEU A 95 9.86 0.63 -11.52
CA LEU A 95 11.10 1.27 -11.05
C LEU A 95 12.02 0.30 -10.32
N VAL A 96 11.44 -0.70 -9.65
CA VAL A 96 12.18 -1.68 -8.86
C VAL A 96 11.66 -3.08 -9.19
N GLU A 97 12.53 -3.94 -9.69
CA GLU A 97 12.20 -5.35 -9.91
C GLU A 97 12.18 -6.11 -8.57
N TYR A 98 11.10 -6.84 -8.33
CA TYR A 98 10.98 -7.79 -7.23
C TYR A 98 10.07 -8.94 -7.61
N LEU A 99 10.26 -10.09 -6.98
CA LEU A 99 9.45 -11.28 -7.23
C LEU A 99 8.12 -11.21 -6.46
N PRO A 100 7.03 -11.75 -7.03
CA PRO A 100 5.74 -11.89 -6.37
C PRO A 100 5.73 -13.05 -5.34
N VAL A 101 6.84 -13.18 -4.60
CA VAL A 101 7.08 -14.19 -3.57
C VAL A 101 7.29 -13.45 -2.24
N PRO A 102 6.56 -13.80 -1.16
CA PRO A 102 6.71 -13.12 0.12
C PRO A 102 8.13 -13.21 0.67
N CYS A 103 8.68 -12.09 1.11
CA CYS A 103 9.97 -12.03 1.80
C CYS A 103 9.88 -12.71 3.18
N PRO A 104 10.71 -13.72 3.48
CA PRO A 104 10.69 -14.40 4.77
C PRO A 104 11.07 -13.48 5.93
N ASP A 105 12.00 -12.55 5.71
CA ASP A 105 12.46 -11.61 6.75
C ASP A 105 11.39 -10.56 7.05
N TYR A 106 10.77 -10.00 6.00
CA TYR A 106 9.67 -9.05 6.16
C TYR A 106 8.49 -9.69 6.89
N LYS A 107 8.17 -10.96 6.57
CA LYS A 107 7.12 -11.73 7.27
C LYS A 107 7.42 -11.88 8.78
N ARG A 108 8.70 -11.88 9.18
CA ARG A 108 9.13 -11.94 10.59
C ARG A 108 9.20 -10.56 11.25
N GLY A 109 8.86 -9.49 10.54
CA GLY A 109 8.70 -8.13 11.04
C GLY A 109 9.76 -7.14 10.56
N ILE A 110 10.96 -7.60 10.18
CA ILE A 110 12.04 -6.70 9.77
C ILE A 110 12.83 -7.30 8.60
N CYS A 111 12.86 -6.59 7.47
CA CYS A 111 13.73 -6.88 6.35
C CYS A 111 14.80 -5.79 6.21
N LEU A 112 16.05 -6.15 6.47
CA LEU A 112 17.18 -5.20 6.41
C LEU A 112 17.58 -4.80 4.98
N ARG A 113 17.08 -5.51 3.96
CA ARG A 113 17.31 -5.19 2.55
C ARG A 113 16.51 -3.97 2.07
N GLY A 114 15.50 -3.55 2.85
CA GLY A 114 14.67 -2.39 2.51
C GLY A 114 14.09 -2.47 1.10
N ASP A 115 14.13 -1.36 0.38
CA ASP A 115 13.57 -1.28 -0.97
C ASP A 115 14.34 -2.13 -2.00
N ALA A 116 15.59 -2.50 -1.72
CA ALA A 116 16.40 -3.37 -2.58
C ALA A 116 16.09 -4.88 -2.41
N CYS A 117 15.11 -5.25 -1.59
CA CYS A 117 14.74 -6.65 -1.40
C CYS A 117 14.15 -7.26 -2.70
N PRO A 118 14.68 -8.39 -3.21
CA PRO A 118 14.14 -9.02 -4.43
C PRO A 118 12.81 -9.73 -4.22
N TYR A 119 12.23 -9.70 -3.01
CA TYR A 119 10.98 -10.38 -2.67
C TYR A 119 9.93 -9.37 -2.25
N SER A 120 8.65 -9.74 -2.36
CA SER A 120 7.52 -8.90 -1.98
C SER A 120 7.45 -8.66 -0.46
N HIS A 121 7.25 -7.41 -0.08
CA HIS A 121 6.97 -6.92 1.26
C HIS A 121 5.45 -6.71 1.41
N GLY A 122 4.79 -7.72 1.98
CA GLY A 122 3.37 -7.68 2.25
C GLY A 122 2.48 -8.29 1.16
N VAL A 123 1.18 -8.34 1.47
CA VAL A 123 0.17 -9.00 0.64
C VAL A 123 -0.05 -8.25 -0.67
N TYR A 124 -0.04 -6.92 -0.64
CA TYR A 124 -0.32 -6.13 -1.83
C TYR A 124 0.82 -6.17 -2.85
N GLU A 125 2.09 -6.12 -2.44
CA GLU A 125 3.21 -6.33 -3.37
C GLU A 125 3.14 -7.71 -4.02
N CYS A 126 2.82 -8.76 -3.27
CA CYS A 126 2.75 -10.11 -3.79
C CYS A 126 1.60 -10.31 -4.80
N TRP A 127 0.41 -9.83 -4.47
CA TRP A 127 -0.81 -10.17 -5.21
C TRP A 127 -1.25 -9.13 -6.25
N LEU A 128 -0.83 -7.87 -6.10
CA LEU A 128 -1.00 -6.84 -7.13
C LEU A 128 0.21 -6.74 -8.07
N HIS A 129 1.21 -7.62 -7.91
CA HIS A 129 2.31 -7.72 -8.86
C HIS A 129 1.80 -8.03 -10.28
N PRO A 130 2.36 -7.42 -11.35
CA PRO A 130 1.93 -7.65 -12.73
C PRO A 130 1.86 -9.13 -13.13
N ALA A 131 2.80 -9.95 -12.64
CA ALA A 131 2.86 -11.39 -12.89
C ALA A 131 1.83 -12.24 -12.12
N LYS A 132 1.14 -11.70 -11.10
CA LYS A 132 0.15 -12.45 -10.29
C LYS A 132 -1.25 -11.88 -10.34
N TYR A 133 -1.41 -10.57 -10.52
CA TYR A 133 -2.71 -9.92 -10.44
C TYR A 133 -3.70 -10.49 -11.45
N ARG A 134 -4.86 -10.94 -10.98
CA ARG A 134 -5.93 -11.55 -11.78
C ARG A 134 -5.49 -12.72 -12.67
N THR A 135 -4.44 -13.44 -12.27
CA THR A 135 -4.01 -14.67 -12.97
C THR A 135 -4.73 -15.94 -12.51
N GLN A 136 -5.57 -15.81 -11.47
CA GLN A 136 -6.41 -16.89 -10.95
C GLN A 136 -7.83 -16.36 -10.74
N LEU A 137 -8.82 -17.25 -10.88
CA LEU A 137 -10.22 -16.93 -10.63
C LEU A 137 -10.50 -16.77 -9.13
N CYS A 138 -11.32 -15.78 -8.79
CA CYS A 138 -11.82 -15.59 -7.44
C CYS A 138 -12.82 -16.69 -7.10
N LYS A 139 -12.71 -17.27 -5.91
CA LYS A 139 -13.64 -18.31 -5.43
C LYS A 139 -15.08 -17.81 -5.31
N GLU A 140 -15.25 -16.53 -4.99
CA GLU A 140 -16.56 -15.88 -4.87
C GLU A 140 -17.05 -15.29 -6.21
N GLY A 141 -16.19 -15.27 -7.23
CA GLY A 141 -16.54 -14.78 -8.57
C GLY A 141 -17.24 -13.42 -8.54
N PRO A 142 -18.36 -13.26 -9.27
CA PRO A 142 -19.14 -12.02 -9.30
C PRO A 142 -19.78 -11.60 -7.95
N ALA A 143 -19.88 -12.52 -6.98
CA ALA A 143 -20.45 -12.23 -5.66
C ALA A 143 -19.41 -11.65 -4.68
N CYS A 144 -18.12 -11.61 -5.04
CA CYS A 144 -17.07 -11.10 -4.18
C CYS A 144 -17.29 -9.62 -3.84
N ARG A 145 -17.30 -9.29 -2.55
CA ARG A 145 -17.51 -7.92 -2.04
C ARG A 145 -16.22 -7.25 -1.54
N ARG A 146 -15.05 -7.86 -1.78
CA ARG A 146 -13.77 -7.25 -1.34
C ARG A 146 -13.51 -5.97 -2.13
N PRO A 147 -13.26 -4.82 -1.48
CA PRO A 147 -12.96 -3.56 -2.17
C PRO A 147 -11.75 -3.67 -3.10
N VAL A 148 -10.77 -4.49 -2.70
CA VAL A 148 -9.62 -4.85 -3.53
C VAL A 148 -9.51 -6.36 -3.59
N CYS A 149 -9.99 -6.95 -4.69
CA CYS A 149 -9.79 -8.36 -4.97
C CYS A 149 -8.59 -8.55 -5.91
N PHE A 150 -7.72 -9.49 -5.57
CA PHE A 150 -6.52 -9.82 -6.35
C PHE A 150 -6.79 -10.80 -7.50
N PHE A 151 -7.96 -11.41 -7.50
CA PHE A 151 -8.35 -12.50 -8.39
C PHE A 151 -9.41 -12.03 -9.38
N ALA A 152 -9.47 -12.69 -10.53
CA ALA A 152 -10.44 -12.37 -11.58
C ALA A 152 -11.85 -12.83 -11.19
N HIS A 153 -12.87 -11.97 -11.34
CA HIS A 153 -14.26 -12.32 -10.99
C HIS A 153 -15.00 -13.06 -12.12
N ALA A 154 -14.49 -12.97 -13.35
CA ALA A 154 -14.94 -13.76 -14.49
C ALA A 154 -13.75 -14.16 -15.37
N VAL A 155 -13.95 -15.14 -16.26
CA VAL A 155 -12.92 -15.59 -17.22
C VAL A 155 -12.42 -14.46 -18.11
N ARG A 156 -13.31 -13.52 -18.47
CA ARG A 156 -12.94 -12.32 -19.25
C ARG A 156 -12.01 -11.35 -18.50
N ASP A 157 -12.01 -11.40 -17.17
CA ASP A 157 -11.15 -10.56 -16.33
C ASP A 157 -9.83 -11.30 -15.98
N LEU A 158 -9.67 -12.55 -16.43
CA LEU A 158 -8.52 -13.39 -16.14
C LEU A 158 -7.34 -12.98 -17.04
N ARG A 159 -6.26 -12.53 -16.41
CA ARG A 159 -5.01 -12.15 -17.06
C ARG A 159 -4.11 -13.38 -17.24
N GLN A 160 -3.37 -13.42 -18.34
CA GLN A 160 -2.29 -14.39 -18.48
C GLN A 160 -1.11 -13.97 -17.59
N PRO A 161 -0.47 -14.91 -16.86
CA PRO A 161 0.74 -14.61 -16.11
C PRO A 161 1.83 -14.09 -17.06
N THR A 162 2.31 -12.87 -16.81
CA THR A 162 3.52 -12.38 -17.46
C THR A 162 4.72 -13.10 -16.85
N HIS A 163 5.56 -13.74 -17.66
CA HIS A 163 6.75 -14.43 -17.19
C HIS A 163 7.60 -13.50 -16.32
N THR A 164 7.91 -13.93 -15.09
CA THR A 164 8.94 -13.28 -14.29
C THR A 164 10.30 -13.72 -14.84
N PRO A 165 11.27 -12.81 -15.08
CA PRO A 165 12.65 -13.20 -15.31
C PRO A 165 13.17 -13.86 -14.03
N GLY A 166 13.10 -15.19 -13.93
CA GLY A 166 13.57 -15.93 -12.75
C GLY A 166 12.91 -17.29 -12.50
N GLU A 167 11.74 -17.59 -13.08
CA GLU A 167 11.09 -18.91 -12.96
C GLU A 167 11.65 -19.94 -13.94
N GLY A 168 12.98 -20.01 -14.03
CA GLY A 168 13.71 -20.88 -14.95
C GLY A 168 14.91 -21.59 -14.32
N SER A 169 14.84 -21.99 -13.04
CA SER A 169 15.63 -23.09 -12.43
C SER A 169 15.55 -23.01 -10.90
N GLY A 170 14.48 -23.54 -10.31
CA GLY A 170 14.51 -24.03 -8.93
C GLY A 170 14.72 -25.55 -8.96
N PRO A 171 15.53 -26.14 -8.07
CA PRO A 171 15.81 -27.57 -8.12
C PRO A 171 14.51 -28.36 -7.93
N ARG A 172 14.29 -29.36 -8.80
CA ARG A 172 13.29 -30.41 -8.57
C ARG A 172 13.49 -30.93 -7.15
N ALA A 173 12.48 -30.78 -6.30
CA ALA A 173 12.42 -31.52 -5.06
C ALA A 173 12.58 -33.01 -5.41
N MET A 174 13.69 -33.59 -5.00
CA MET A 174 13.80 -35.04 -4.89
C MET A 174 13.09 -35.45 -3.59
N LEU A 175 12.41 -36.58 -3.72
CA LEU A 175 11.49 -37.25 -2.81
C LEU A 175 11.97 -37.32 -1.36
#